data_AF-A0A3A0D2L9-F1
#
_entry.id   AF-A0A3A0D2L9-F1
#
_cell.length_a   1.000
_cell.length_b   1.000
_cell.length_c   1.000
_cell.angle_alpha   90.00
_cell.angle_beta   90.00
_cell.angle_gamma   90.00
#
_symmetry.space_group_name_H-M   'P 1'
#
loop_
_entity.id
_entity.type
_entity.pdbx_description
1 polymer ?
#
loop_
_entity_poly.entity_id
_entity_poly.type
_entity_poly.pdbx_seq_one_letter_code
_entity_poly.pdbx_strand_id
1 'polypeptide(L)'
;MLLFKKKFLPAICSGEKTQTVRLWPYRRMRPGQRSYIPGAGYIEVTAVDEVTLDGLTDQDARLDGFPTAVALRAEIDTIYENDRKAQHRVYRVRFQLLDAAGQEACRVEKERRKRAGKDAPPKPPNHSNRRVGRTK
;
A
#
# COMPACT_ATOMS: atom_id res chain seq x y z
N MET A 1 1.07 4.68 -1.08
CA MET A 1 1.55 4.68 0.32
C MET A 1 0.96 3.46 1.01
N LEU A 2 1.74 2.78 1.85
CA LEU A 2 1.25 1.70 2.70
C LEU A 2 1.25 2.17 4.15
N LEU A 3 0.17 1.88 4.87
CA LEU A 3 -0.01 2.28 6.26
C LEU A 3 0.01 1.07 7.17
N PHE A 4 0.76 1.17 8.25
CA PHE A 4 0.93 0.11 9.24
C PHE A 4 0.64 0.64 10.64
N LYS A 5 0.13 -0.22 11.52
CA LYS A 5 0.04 0.08 12.96
C LYS A 5 1.46 0.26 13.52
N LYS A 6 1.64 1.19 14.47
CA LYS A 6 2.95 1.52 15.06
C LYS A 6 3.71 0.29 15.59
N LYS A 7 2.99 -0.71 16.14
CA LYS A 7 3.57 -1.97 16.65
C LYS A 7 4.40 -2.73 15.62
N PHE A 8 4.15 -2.54 14.32
CA PHE A 8 4.86 -3.23 13.25
C PHE A 8 6.10 -2.48 12.75
N LEU A 9 6.29 -1.21 13.13
CA LEU A 9 7.40 -0.42 12.63
C LEU A 9 8.77 -1.01 13.02
N PRO A 10 9.02 -1.44 14.28
CA PRO A 10 10.30 -2.06 14.63
C PRO A 10 10.63 -3.28 13.76
N ALA A 11 9.66 -4.18 13.56
CA ALA A 11 9.83 -5.38 12.74
C ALA A 11 10.04 -5.07 11.25
N ILE A 12 9.43 -4.00 10.73
CA ILE A 12 9.66 -3.55 9.35
C ILE A 12 11.07 -2.96 9.22
N CYS A 13 11.49 -2.13 10.19
CA CYS A 13 12.81 -1.50 10.20
C CYS A 13 13.95 -2.53 10.35
N SER A 14 13.74 -3.60 11.11
CA SER A 14 14.71 -4.70 11.26
C SER A 14 14.72 -5.66 10.06
N GLY A 15 13.74 -5.57 9.16
CA GLY A 15 13.59 -6.51 8.04
C GLY A 15 12.98 -7.86 8.44
N GLU A 16 12.48 -8.01 9.66
CA GLU A 16 11.76 -9.22 10.09
C GLU A 16 10.39 -9.32 9.41
N LYS A 17 9.68 -8.20 9.31
CA LYS A 17 8.40 -8.09 8.62
C LYS A 17 8.60 -7.65 7.18
N THR A 18 8.53 -8.61 6.27
CA THR A 18 8.74 -8.43 4.82
C THR A 18 7.47 -8.64 4.00
N GLN A 19 6.34 -8.88 4.66
CA GLN A 19 5.06 -9.15 4.02
C GLN A 19 3.92 -8.40 4.67
N THR A 20 2.85 -8.17 3.90
CA THR A 20 1.54 -7.80 4.42
C THR A 20 0.41 -8.40 3.62
N VAL A 21 -0.62 -8.88 4.30
CA VAL A 21 -1.89 -9.30 3.70
C VAL A 21 -2.87 -8.13 3.73
N ARG A 22 -3.49 -7.85 2.57
CA ARG A 22 -4.43 -6.73 2.39
C ARG A 22 -5.68 -7.17 1.66
N LEU A 23 -6.83 -6.71 2.14
CA LEU A 23 -8.10 -6.90 1.47
C LEU A 23 -8.41 -5.66 0.64
N TRP A 24 -8.51 -5.83 -0.68
CA TRP A 24 -8.84 -4.76 -1.64
C TRP A 24 -9.81 -5.27 -2.71
N PRO A 25 -10.67 -4.41 -3.29
CA PRO A 25 -11.54 -4.82 -4.40
C PRO A 25 -10.75 -5.19 -5.67
N TYR A 26 -9.55 -4.62 -5.83
CA TYR A 26 -8.63 -4.90 -6.94
C TYR A 26 -7.17 -4.73 -6.51
N ARG A 27 -6.24 -5.31 -7.28
CA ARG A 27 -4.80 -5.27 -7.00
C ARG A 27 -4.25 -3.82 -7.05
N ARG A 28 -3.93 -3.25 -5.89
CA ARG A 28 -3.43 -1.85 -5.77
C ARG A 28 -1.91 -1.70 -5.86
N MET A 29 -1.17 -2.80 -5.80
CA MET A 29 0.30 -2.82 -5.81
C MET A 29 0.83 -3.74 -6.91
N ARG A 30 2.06 -3.52 -7.35
CA ARG A 30 2.73 -4.35 -8.37
C ARG A 30 4.21 -4.57 -8.00
N PRO A 31 4.83 -5.69 -8.44
CA PRO A 31 6.27 -5.87 -8.33
C PRO A 31 7.05 -4.70 -8.94
N GLY A 32 8.17 -4.32 -8.32
CA GLY A 32 9.00 -3.16 -8.68
C GLY A 32 8.42 -1.81 -8.26
N GLN A 33 7.18 -1.77 -7.75
CA GLN A 33 6.58 -0.52 -7.28
C GLN A 33 7.25 -0.07 -5.97
N ARG A 34 7.67 1.19 -5.94
CA ARG A 34 8.14 1.83 -4.71
C ARG A 34 6.98 2.46 -3.94
N SER A 35 6.96 2.28 -2.63
CA SER A 35 5.97 2.89 -1.74
C SER A 35 6.66 3.44 -0.49
N TYR A 36 6.03 4.41 0.16
CA TYR A 36 6.51 4.96 1.42
C TYR A 36 5.69 4.38 2.58
N ILE A 37 6.38 4.08 3.69
CA ILE A 37 5.80 3.74 4.99
C ILE A 37 6.22 4.83 5.98
N PRO A 38 5.27 5.62 6.52
CA PRO A 38 5.57 6.59 7.56
C PRO A 38 6.23 5.92 8.78
N GLY A 39 7.38 6.44 9.20
CA GLY A 39 8.16 5.92 10.32
C GLY A 39 9.18 4.83 9.99
N ALA A 40 9.18 4.27 8.77
CA ALA A 40 10.18 3.29 8.32
C ALA A 40 10.97 3.76 7.08
N GLY A 41 10.31 4.36 6.09
CA GLY A 41 10.96 4.84 4.87
C GLY A 41 10.34 4.26 3.59
N TYR A 42 11.10 4.32 2.50
CA TYR A 42 10.70 3.74 1.22
C TYR A 42 10.94 2.22 1.21
N ILE A 43 9.98 1.50 0.66
CA ILE A 43 10.06 0.08 0.36
C ILE A 43 9.98 -0.13 -1.14
N GLU A 44 10.45 -1.29 -1.59
CA GLU A 44 10.14 -1.83 -2.91
C GLU A 44 9.27 -3.07 -2.76
N VAL A 45 8.17 -3.11 -3.50
CA VAL A 45 7.32 -4.29 -3.60
C VAL A 45 8.01 -5.31 -4.48
N THR A 46 8.31 -6.49 -3.93
CA THR A 46 9.01 -7.56 -4.64
C THR A 46 8.04 -8.54 -5.31
N ALA A 47 6.87 -8.77 -4.70
CA ALA A 47 5.82 -9.61 -5.27
C ALA A 47 4.43 -9.25 -4.75
N VAL A 48 3.41 -9.53 -5.58
CA VAL A 48 2.00 -9.37 -5.22
C VAL A 48 1.21 -10.55 -5.76
N ASP A 49 0.71 -11.39 -4.85
CA ASP A 49 -0.08 -12.57 -5.17
C ASP A 49 -1.52 -12.38 -4.68
N GLU A 50 -2.51 -12.77 -5.50
CA GLU A 50 -3.87 -12.95 -5.00
C GLU A 50 -3.95 -14.34 -4.35
N VAL A 51 -4.45 -14.38 -3.12
CA VAL A 51 -4.53 -15.61 -2.31
C VAL A 51 -5.94 -15.75 -1.72
N THR A 52 -6.25 -16.90 -1.14
CA THR A 52 -7.46 -17.08 -0.33
C THR A 52 -7.11 -16.91 1.16
N LEU A 53 -8.07 -16.52 2.00
CA LEU A 53 -7.85 -16.45 3.45
C LEU A 53 -7.44 -17.82 4.01
N ASP A 54 -8.10 -18.88 3.55
CA ASP A 54 -7.83 -20.25 3.98
C ASP A 54 -6.47 -20.78 3.53
N GLY A 55 -5.92 -20.22 2.45
CA GLY A 55 -4.58 -20.55 1.93
C GLY A 55 -3.43 -19.85 2.66
N LEU A 56 -3.70 -18.96 3.63
CA LEU A 56 -2.66 -18.31 4.41
C LEU A 56 -2.01 -19.28 5.40
N THR A 57 -0.69 -19.36 5.36
CA THR A 57 0.09 -20.25 6.24
C THR A 57 0.62 -19.53 7.48
N ASP A 58 1.11 -20.28 8.46
CA ASP A 58 1.79 -19.68 9.63
C ASP A 58 3.07 -18.94 9.24
N GLN A 59 3.73 -19.36 8.16
CA GLN A 59 4.87 -18.63 7.62
C GLN A 59 4.43 -17.27 7.07
N ASP A 60 3.29 -17.20 6.36
CA ASP A 60 2.74 -15.92 5.89
C ASP A 60 2.42 -14.99 7.06
N ALA A 61 1.86 -15.54 8.14
CA ALA A 61 1.56 -14.79 9.36
C ALA A 61 2.82 -14.23 10.01
N ARG A 62 3.87 -15.04 10.19
CA ARG A 62 5.14 -14.59 10.77
C ARG A 62 5.77 -13.45 9.98
N LEU A 63 5.81 -13.58 8.65
CA LEU A 63 6.31 -12.52 7.77
C LEU A 63 5.41 -11.27 7.77
N ASP A 64 4.14 -11.40 8.17
CA ASP A 64 3.20 -10.30 8.41
C ASP A 64 3.24 -9.79 9.88
N GLY A 65 4.10 -10.33 10.73
CA GLY A 65 4.24 -9.92 12.13
C GLY A 65 3.18 -10.50 13.07
N PHE A 66 2.60 -11.64 12.72
CA PHE A 66 1.67 -12.42 13.54
C PHE A 66 2.26 -13.80 13.86
N PRO A 67 1.97 -14.38 15.03
CA PRO A 67 2.56 -15.67 15.41
C PRO A 67 2.03 -16.85 14.57
N THR A 68 0.75 -16.81 14.16
CA THR A 68 0.06 -17.90 13.46
C THR A 68 -0.93 -17.37 12.42
N ALA A 69 -1.29 -18.20 11.44
CA ALA A 69 -2.30 -17.91 10.43
C ALA A 69 -3.66 -17.60 11.07
N VAL A 70 -4.01 -18.31 12.15
CA VAL A 70 -5.23 -18.07 12.92
C VAL A 70 -5.24 -16.65 13.49
N ALA A 71 -4.14 -16.20 14.10
CA ALA A 71 -4.03 -14.84 14.65
C ALA A 71 -4.12 -13.77 13.55
N LEU A 72 -3.52 -14.00 12.38
CA LEU A 72 -3.63 -13.11 11.23
C LEU A 72 -5.08 -13.01 10.72
N ARG A 73 -5.76 -14.15 10.55
CA ARG A 73 -7.15 -14.20 10.10
C ARG A 73 -8.09 -13.50 11.09
N ALA A 74 -7.91 -13.73 12.40
CA ALA A 74 -8.69 -13.05 13.42
C ALA A 74 -8.51 -11.52 13.40
N GLU A 75 -7.30 -11.02 13.14
CA GLU A 75 -7.07 -9.58 12.97
C GLU A 75 -7.73 -9.05 11.69
N ILE A 76 -7.64 -9.78 10.57
CA ILE A 76 -8.37 -9.44 9.34
C ILE A 76 -9.87 -9.37 9.61
N ASP A 77 -10.40 -10.34 10.36
CA ASP A 77 -11.81 -10.39 10.71
C ASP A 77 -12.25 -9.22 11.60
N THR A 78 -11.38 -8.77 12.49
CA THR A 78 -11.60 -7.58 13.33
C THR A 78 -11.62 -6.28 12.51
N ILE A 79 -10.81 -6.20 11.46
CA ILE A 79 -10.69 -4.97 10.63
C ILE A 79 -11.82 -4.90 9.59
N TYR A 80 -12.27 -6.04 9.08
CA TYR A 80 -13.25 -6.13 8.00
C TYR A 80 -14.49 -6.89 8.48
N GLU A 81 -15.61 -6.18 8.67
CA GLU A 81 -16.91 -6.82 8.90
C GLU A 81 -17.29 -7.70 7.69
N ASN A 82 -18.07 -8.76 7.95
CA ASN A 82 -18.31 -9.87 7.00
C ASN A 82 -18.81 -9.42 5.61
N ASP A 83 -19.71 -8.44 5.53
CA ASP A 83 -20.26 -7.97 4.25
C ASP A 83 -19.22 -7.30 3.36
N ARG A 84 -18.20 -6.67 3.97
CA ARG A 84 -17.10 -6.07 3.20
C ARG A 84 -16.14 -7.14 2.71
N LYS A 85 -15.89 -8.22 3.46
CA LYS A 85 -14.97 -9.28 3.02
C LYS A 85 -15.40 -9.92 1.70
N ALA A 86 -16.70 -10.15 1.49
CA ALA A 86 -17.22 -10.78 0.28
C ALA A 86 -16.93 -9.98 -1.00
N GLN A 87 -16.73 -8.67 -0.90
CA GLN A 87 -16.45 -7.78 -2.03
C GLN A 87 -14.94 -7.53 -2.24
N HIS A 88 -14.09 -8.09 -1.38
CA HIS A 88 -12.66 -7.85 -1.39
C HIS A 88 -11.89 -9.12 -1.70
N ARG A 89 -10.84 -8.98 -2.50
CA ARG A 89 -9.85 -10.01 -2.75
C ARG A 89 -8.71 -9.85 -1.76
N VAL A 90 -8.07 -10.96 -1.43
CA VAL A 90 -6.94 -10.99 -0.50
C VAL A 90 -5.66 -10.96 -1.30
N TYR A 91 -4.84 -9.96 -1.05
CA TYR A 91 -3.55 -9.80 -1.69
C TYR A 91 -2.43 -9.95 -0.67
N ARG A 92 -1.52 -10.88 -0.95
CA ARG A 92 -0.25 -11.02 -0.26
C ARG A 92 0.79 -10.15 -0.96
N VAL A 93 1.25 -9.11 -0.25
CA VAL A 93 2.24 -8.15 -0.76
C VAL A 93 3.56 -8.39 -0.04
N ARG A 94 4.56 -8.82 -0.79
CA ARG A 94 5.95 -8.99 -0.32
C ARG A 94 6.74 -7.74 -0.67
N PHE A 95 7.59 -7.28 0.24
CA PHE A 95 8.35 -6.07 0.10
C PHE A 95 9.67 -6.12 0.87
N GLN A 96 10.59 -5.25 0.48
CA GLN A 96 11.83 -5.00 1.20
C GLN A 96 11.97 -3.52 1.51
N LEU A 97 12.49 -3.19 2.69
CA LEU A 97 12.90 -1.83 3.01
C LEU A 97 14.12 -1.47 2.16
N LEU A 98 14.10 -0.31 1.51
CA LEU A 98 15.26 0.15 0.75
C LEU A 98 16.39 0.52 1.71
N ASP A 99 17.62 0.19 1.30
CA ASP A 99 18.84 0.61 1.96
C ASP A 99 19.07 2.13 1.84
N ALA A 100 20.14 2.65 2.46
CA ALA A 100 20.42 4.07 2.49
C ALA A 100 20.50 4.70 1.08
N ALA A 101 21.14 4.01 0.14
CA ALA A 101 21.25 4.46 -1.25
C ALA A 101 19.87 4.51 -1.94
N GLY A 102 19.05 3.47 -1.76
CA GLY A 102 17.70 3.42 -2.29
C GLY A 102 16.76 4.45 -1.66
N GLN A 103 16.90 4.74 -0.36
CA GLN A 103 16.17 5.82 0.32
C GLN A 103 16.49 7.17 -0.34
N GLU A 104 17.77 7.45 -0.55
CA GLU A 104 18.21 8.74 -1.10
C GLU A 104 17.76 8.92 -2.56
N ALA A 105 17.92 7.90 -3.39
CA ALA A 105 17.45 7.93 -4.78
C ALA A 105 15.95 8.27 -4.87
N CYS A 106 15.12 7.72 -3.97
CA CYS A 106 13.69 8.03 -3.91
C CYS A 106 13.39 9.47 -3.47
N ARG A 107 14.21 10.04 -2.57
CA ARG A 107 14.07 11.43 -2.12
C ARG A 107 14.43 12.40 -3.24
N VAL A 108 15.56 12.18 -3.91
CA VAL A 108 16.01 13.00 -5.05
C VAL A 108 14.95 13.01 -6.16
N GLU A 109 14.43 11.84 -6.54
CA GLU A 109 13.40 11.72 -7.57
C GLU A 109 12.11 12.47 -7.18
N LYS A 110 11.68 12.38 -5.91
CA LYS A 110 10.49 13.09 -5.42
C LYS A 110 10.67 14.61 -5.48
N GLU A 111 11.84 15.12 -5.07
CA GLU A 111 12.14 16.56 -5.14
C GLU A 111 12.23 17.04 -6.59
N ARG A 112 12.80 16.24 -7.50
CA ARG A 112 12.81 16.55 -8.94
C ARG A 112 11.40 16.70 -9.50
N ARG A 113 10.49 15.76 -9.19
CA ARG A 113 9.08 15.82 -9.62
C ARG A 113 8.36 17.04 -9.05
N LYS A 114 8.62 17.37 -7.79
CA LYS A 114 8.03 18.54 -7.12
C LYS A 114 8.46 19.84 -7.78
N ARG A 115 9.74 19.97 -8.16
CA ARG A 115 10.24 21.14 -8.91
C ARG A 115 9.59 21.23 -10.29
N ALA A 116 9.65 20.15 -11.07
CA ALA A 116 9.03 20.12 -12.40
C ALA A 116 7.51 20.42 -12.38
N GLY A 117 6.78 19.99 -11.34
CA GLY A 117 5.36 20.30 -11.19
C GLY A 117 5.08 21.75 -10.76
N LYS A 118 6.02 22.43 -10.11
CA LYS A 118 5.93 23.87 -9.80
C LYS A 118 6.19 24.74 -11.03
N ASP A 119 7.08 24.28 -11.90
CA ASP A 119 7.45 24.98 -13.13
C ASP A 119 6.46 24.71 -14.28
N ALA A 120 5.48 23.83 -14.07
CA ALA A 120 4.43 23.55 -15.05
C ALA A 120 3.46 24.74 -15.16
N PRO A 121 3.06 25.15 -16.38
CA PRO A 121 2.09 26.22 -16.56
C PRO A 121 0.77 25.86 -15.87
N PRO A 122 0.07 26.85 -15.27
CA PRO A 122 -1.20 26.59 -14.58
C PRO A 122 -2.19 25.93 -15.54
N LYS A 123 -2.90 24.91 -15.06
CA LYS A 123 -3.94 24.24 -15.86
C LYS A 123 -4.95 25.30 -16.33
N PRO A 124 -5.37 25.29 -17.60
CA PRO A 124 -6.35 26.25 -18.09
C PRO A 124 -7.65 26.14 -17.27
N PRO A 125 -8.35 27.26 -17.04
CA PRO A 125 -9.60 27.25 -16.28
C PRO A 125 -10.60 26.30 -16.92
N ASN A 126 -11.16 25.40 -16.11
CA ASN A 126 -12.14 24.41 -16.56
C ASN A 126 -13.50 25.10 -16.79
N HIS A 127 -13.73 25.62 -18.00
CA HIS A 127 -15.01 26.18 -18.42
C HIS A 127 -16.01 25.07 -18.81
N SER A 128 -16.34 24.19 -17.88
CA SER A 128 -17.33 23.12 -18.07
C SER A 128 -18.48 23.28 -17.09
N ASN A 129 -19.17 24.42 -17.12
CA ASN A 129 -20.55 24.54 -16.62
C ASN A 129 -21.20 25.85 -17.10
N ARG A 130 -21.66 25.88 -18.35
CA ARG A 130 -22.81 26.72 -18.72
C ARG A 130 -24.01 25.81 -18.91
N ARG A 131 -24.85 25.77 -17.87
CA ARG A 131 -26.22 25.27 -17.97
C ARG A 131 -26.91 25.96 -19.14
N VAL A 132 -27.38 25.16 -20.09
CA VAL A 132 -28.35 25.59 -21.08
C VAL A 132 -29.63 25.93 -20.32
N GLY A 133 -29.89 27.24 -20.16
CA GLY A 133 -31.14 27.74 -19.63
C GLY A 133 -32.25 27.43 -20.62
N ARG A 134 -33.11 26.49 -20.24
CA ARG A 134 -34.36 26.15 -20.90
C ARG A 134 -35.48 26.97 -20.24
N THR A 135 -35.96 28.01 -20.91
CA THR A 135 -37.23 28.69 -20.61
C THR A 135 -37.77 29.20 -21.95
N LYS A 136 -38.71 28.46 -22.52
CA LYS A 136 -40.16 28.70 -22.57
C LYS A 136 -40.54 29.54 -23.79
#